data_AF-A0A3S4CEU2-F1
#
_entry.id   AF-A0A3S4CEU2-F1
#
_cell.length_a   1.000
_cell.length_b   1.000
_cell.length_c   1.000
_cell.angle_alpha   90.00
_cell.angle_beta   90.00
_cell.angle_gamma   90.00
#
_symmetry.space_group_name_H-M   'P 1'
#
loop_
_entity.id
_entity.type
_entity.pdbx_description
1 polymer ?
#
loop_
_entity_poly.entity_id
_entity_poly.type
_entity_poly.pdbx_seq_one_letter_code
_entity_poly.pdbx_strand_id
1 'polypeptide(L)'
;MSTLDPGQQRLAAVAQAYFAQLTPHAELRTIPLDDGAGVCVLHTARGGGKIYVAPDESVLFVGSALDFDAGLAAFLAGTRTPPEKFVRPTS
;
A
#
# COMPACT_ATOMS: atom_id res chain seq x y z
N MET A 1 -19.04 2.57 -7.09
CA MET A 1 -17.69 3.08 -6.79
C MET A 1 -17.80 3.91 -5.53
N SER A 2 -17.29 3.44 -4.40
CA SER A 2 -17.24 4.27 -3.20
C SER A 2 -16.15 5.32 -3.41
N THR A 3 -16.54 6.59 -3.39
CA THR A 3 -15.62 7.72 -3.46
C THR A 3 -14.76 7.70 -2.19
N LEU A 4 -13.43 7.74 -2.33
CA LEU A 4 -12.51 7.86 -1.20
C LEU A 4 -12.78 9.19 -0.46
N ASP A 5 -12.81 9.15 0.86
CA ASP A 5 -12.84 10.39 1.66
C ASP A 5 -11.46 11.11 1.60
N PRO A 6 -11.37 12.39 2.01
CA PRO A 6 -10.12 13.15 1.96
C PRO A 6 -8.95 12.51 2.73
N GLY A 7 -9.23 11.84 3.85
CA GLY A 7 -8.23 11.12 4.62
C GLY A 7 -7.68 9.93 3.84
N GLN A 8 -8.57 9.13 3.25
CA GLN A 8 -8.22 8.00 2.40
C GLN A 8 -7.48 8.43 1.13
N GLN A 9 -7.82 9.58 0.54
CA GLN A 9 -7.10 10.16 -0.59
C GLN A 9 -5.64 10.49 -0.22
N ARG A 10 -5.42 11.09 0.95
CA ARG A 10 -4.06 11.34 1.48
C ARG A 10 -3.28 10.04 1.65
N LEU A 11 -3.87 9.03 2.28
CA LEU A 11 -3.20 7.74 2.48
C LEU A 11 -2.91 7.01 1.16
N ALA A 12 -3.81 7.12 0.18
CA ALA A 12 -3.58 6.59 -1.16
C ALA A 12 -2.39 7.28 -1.84
N ALA A 13 -2.25 8.60 -1.69
CA ALA A 13 -1.11 9.34 -2.23
C ALA A 13 0.23 8.89 -1.64
N VAL A 14 0.28 8.55 -0.35
CA VAL A 14 1.47 7.96 0.30
C VAL A 14 1.87 6.66 -0.40
N ALA A 15 0.93 5.72 -0.58
CA ALA A 15 1.21 4.46 -1.26
C ALA A 15 1.64 4.66 -2.73
N GLN A 16 1.01 5.60 -3.43
CA GLN A 16 1.36 5.95 -4.81
C GLN A 16 2.80 6.46 -4.93
N ALA A 17 3.25 7.29 -3.98
CA ALA A 17 4.63 7.76 -3.94
C ALA A 17 5.64 6.61 -3.77
N TYR A 18 5.33 5.63 -2.93
CA TYR A 18 6.15 4.44 -2.78
C TYR A 18 6.12 3.53 -4.02
N PHE A 19 4.96 3.32 -4.63
CA PHE A 19 4.88 2.59 -5.89
C PHE A 19 5.66 3.29 -7.00
N ALA A 20 5.66 4.62 -7.07
CA ALA A 20 6.43 5.35 -8.07
C ALA A 20 7.95 5.08 -7.94
N GLN A 21 8.46 4.85 -6.73
CA GLN A 21 9.85 4.44 -6.50
C GLN A 21 10.09 2.99 -6.92
N LEU A 22 9.16 2.09 -6.60
CA LEU A 22 9.30 0.65 -6.87
C LEU A 22 9.05 0.27 -8.33
N THR A 23 8.06 0.86 -8.97
CA THR A 23 7.58 0.58 -10.33
C THR A 23 6.93 1.84 -10.91
N PRO A 24 7.70 2.62 -11.70
CA PRO A 24 7.16 3.76 -12.41
C PRO A 24 5.94 3.35 -13.26
N HIS A 25 4.89 4.17 -13.26
CA HIS A 25 3.64 3.95 -14.01
C HIS A 25 2.86 2.68 -13.63
N ALA A 26 2.98 2.21 -12.38
CA ALA A 26 2.14 1.13 -11.88
C ALA A 26 0.64 1.45 -12.04
N GLU A 27 -0.14 0.47 -12.50
CA GLU A 27 -1.60 0.56 -12.50
C GLU A 27 -2.13 0.27 -11.09
N LEU A 28 -2.66 1.29 -10.41
CA LEU A 28 -2.98 1.19 -9.00
C LEU A 28 -4.50 1.21 -8.76
N ARG A 29 -4.94 0.35 -7.84
CA ARG A 29 -6.30 0.36 -7.29
C ARG A 29 -6.24 0.54 -5.77
N THR A 30 -7.08 1.45 -5.25
CA THR A 30 -7.23 1.69 -3.82
C THR A 30 -8.45 0.96 -3.26
N ILE A 31 -8.29 0.36 -2.09
CA ILE A 31 -9.32 -0.30 -1.29
C ILE A 31 -9.30 0.34 0.11
N PRO A 32 -10.38 1.04 0.53
CA PRO A 32 -10.56 1.43 1.93
C PRO A 32 -10.58 0.20 2.83
N LEU A 33 -9.92 0.29 3.97
CA LEU A 33 -9.99 -0.74 5.01
C LEU A 33 -11.11 -0.40 6.01
N ASP A 34 -11.70 -1.43 6.59
CA ASP A 34 -12.75 -1.29 7.59
C ASP A 34 -12.24 -0.60 8.86
N ASP A 35 -13.17 -0.09 9.67
CA ASP A 35 -12.92 0.54 10.97
C ASP A 35 -11.91 1.70 10.97
N GLY A 36 -11.70 2.32 9.80
CA GLY A 36 -10.73 3.40 9.64
C GLY A 36 -9.28 2.94 9.75
N ALA A 37 -9.01 1.64 9.57
CA ALA A 37 -7.66 1.07 9.62
C ALA A 37 -6.72 1.63 8.53
N GLY A 38 -7.27 2.30 7.52
CA GLY A 38 -6.53 3.01 6.49
C GLY A 38 -6.93 2.59 5.09
N VAL A 39 -5.95 2.41 4.21
CA VAL A 39 -6.17 1.95 2.83
C VAL A 39 -5.17 0.86 2.43
N CYS A 40 -5.57 0.00 1.49
CA CYS A 40 -4.67 -0.84 0.72
C CYS A 40 -4.63 -0.34 -0.73
N VAL A 41 -3.44 -0.08 -1.24
CA VAL A 41 -3.20 0.20 -2.66
C VAL A 41 -2.50 -0.99 -3.28
N LEU A 42 -3.07 -1.58 -4.33
CA LEU A 42 -2.52 -2.73 -5.03
C LEU A 42 -2.14 -2.38 -6.46
N HIS A 43 -1.00 -2.91 -6.90
CA HIS A 43 -0.62 -2.88 -8.32
C HIS A 43 -1.35 -4.01 -9.04
N THR A 44 -2.20 -3.68 -10.01
CA THR A 44 -3.11 -4.64 -10.67
C THR A 44 -2.42 -5.55 -11.69
N ALA A 45 -1.19 -5.23 -12.10
CA ALA A 45 -0.42 -6.07 -13.02
C ALA A 45 0.16 -7.32 -12.36
N ARG A 46 0.44 -8.35 -13.18
CA ARG A 46 1.08 -9.60 -12.72
C ARG A 46 2.43 -9.30 -12.06
N GLY A 47 2.66 -9.86 -10.88
CA GLY A 47 3.85 -9.59 -10.07
C GLY A 47 3.73 -8.34 -9.18
N GLY A 48 2.62 -7.59 -9.29
CA GLY A 48 2.33 -6.41 -8.49
C GLY A 48 2.11 -6.71 -7.00
N GLY A 49 2.80 -5.96 -6.15
CA GLY A 49 2.61 -6.00 -4.70
C GLY A 49 1.42 -5.16 -4.23
N LYS A 50 1.27 -5.08 -2.92
CA LYS A 50 0.27 -4.25 -2.23
C LYS A 50 0.98 -3.42 -1.18
N ILE A 51 0.50 -2.20 -0.96
CA ILE A 51 0.93 -1.33 0.13
C ILE A 51 -0.29 -1.01 0.98
N TYR A 52 -0.26 -1.44 2.23
CA TYR A 52 -1.19 -1.00 3.26
C TYR A 52 -0.65 0.28 3.90
N VAL A 53 -1.52 1.25 4.16
CA VAL A 53 -1.16 2.54 4.77
C VAL A 53 -2.10 2.81 5.93
N ALA A 54 -1.53 3.02 7.12
CA ALA A 54 -2.26 3.36 8.35
C ALA A 54 -2.55 4.87 8.44
N PRO A 55 -3.46 5.30 9.33
CA PRO A 55 -3.77 6.72 9.52
C PRO A 55 -2.56 7.61 9.87
N ASP A 56 -1.55 7.04 10.53
CA ASP A 56 -0.28 7.66 10.88
C ASP A 56 0.77 7.62 9.74
N GLU A 57 0.35 7.22 8.53
CA GLU A 57 1.16 7.09 7.31
C GLU A 57 2.23 5.99 7.36
N SER A 58 2.28 5.18 8.42
CA SER A 58 3.12 3.98 8.44
C SER A 58 2.59 2.95 7.44
N VAL A 59 3.52 2.28 6.75
CA VAL A 59 3.19 1.42 5.60
C VAL A 59 3.62 -0.03 5.81
N LEU A 60 2.94 -0.95 5.13
CA LEU A 60 3.40 -2.32 4.93
C LEU A 60 3.34 -2.66 3.43
N PHE A 61 4.50 -2.96 2.84
CA PHE A 61 4.57 -3.58 1.52
C PHE A 61 4.51 -5.09 1.63
N VAL A 62 3.63 -5.72 0.86
CA VAL A 62 3.60 -7.17 0.66
C VAL A 62 3.75 -7.50 -0.82
N GLY A 63 4.62 -8.48 -1.11
CA GLY A 63 4.83 -8.97 -2.46
C GLY A 63 3.59 -9.65 -3.03
N SER A 64 3.58 -9.84 -4.35
CA SER A 64 2.47 -10.47 -5.09
C SER A 64 2.12 -11.88 -4.64
N ALA A 65 3.07 -12.61 -4.02
CA ALA A 65 2.86 -13.98 -3.54
C ALA A 65 1.97 -14.08 -2.29
N LEU A 66 1.84 -13.00 -1.52
CA LEU A 66 0.96 -12.98 -0.34
C LEU A 66 -0.42 -12.47 -0.75
N ASP A 67 -1.50 -13.12 -0.30
CA ASP A 67 -2.86 -12.66 -0.61
C ASP A 67 -3.24 -11.38 0.19
N PHE A 68 -4.46 -10.90 -0.04
CA PHE A 68 -4.97 -9.70 0.64
C PHE A 68 -5.14 -9.94 2.14
N ASP A 69 -5.84 -11.01 2.54
CA ASP A 69 -6.21 -11.26 3.93
C ASP A 69 -4.97 -11.48 4.81
N ALA A 70 -3.97 -12.23 4.35
CA ALA A 70 -2.73 -12.44 5.08
C ALA A 70 -1.92 -11.14 5.22
N GLY A 71 -1.90 -10.31 4.18
CA GLY A 71 -1.25 -8.98 4.23
C GLY A 71 -1.97 -8.03 5.20
N LEU A 72 -3.30 -8.02 5.18
CA LEU A 72 -4.13 -7.23 6.07
C LEU A 72 -3.93 -7.68 7.53
N ALA A 73 -3.92 -8.98 7.80
CA ALA A 73 -3.68 -9.51 9.14
C ALA A 73 -2.31 -9.07 9.69
N ALA A 74 -1.25 -9.17 8.88
CA ALA A 74 0.09 -8.72 9.28
C ALA A 74 0.14 -7.21 9.56
N PHE A 75 -0.56 -6.41 8.75
CA PHE A 75 -0.66 -4.96 8.91
C PHE A 75 -1.42 -4.59 10.20
N LEU A 76 -2.56 -5.22 10.46
CA LEU A 76 -3.34 -5.01 11.68
C LEU A 76 -2.60 -5.46 12.93
N ALA A 77 -1.74 -6.48 12.82
CA ALA A 77 -0.83 -6.93 13.88
C ALA A 77 0.36 -5.97 14.14
N GLY A 78 0.47 -4.86 13.40
CA GLY A 78 1.50 -3.84 13.59
C GLY A 78 2.76 -4.03 12.74
N THR A 79 2.79 -4.98 11.81
CA THR A 79 3.94 -5.14 10.91
C THR A 79 4.05 -3.93 9.99
N ARG A 80 5.27 -3.40 9.83
CA ARG A 80 5.56 -2.25 8.96
C ARG A 80 6.79 -2.50 8.11
N THR A 81 6.85 -1.83 6.97
CA THR A 81 8.03 -1.78 6.10
C THR A 81 8.74 -0.44 6.34
N PRO A 82 10.01 -0.46 6.79
CA PRO A 82 10.80 0.75 6.91
C PRO A 82 10.92 1.50 5.55
N PRO A 83 10.82 2.85 5.52
CA PRO A 83 10.84 3.63 4.27
C PRO A 83 12.05 3.36 3.37
N GLU A 84 13.22 3.10 3.93
CA GLU A 84 14.46 2.79 3.21
C GLU A 84 14.39 1.51 2.37
N LYS A 85 13.41 0.63 2.63
CA LYS A 85 13.17 -0.59 1.83
C LYS A 85 12.46 -0.32 0.50
N PHE A 86 11.94 0.88 0.27
CA PHE A 86 11.27 1.27 -0.97
C PHE A 86 12.21 1.90 -2.00
N VAL A 87 13.45 2.16 -1.62
CA VAL A 87 14.45 2.75 -2.50
C VAL A 87 14.99 1.66 -3.43
N ARG A 88 14.85 1.87 -4.75
CA ARG A 88 15.57 1.04 -5.73
C ARG A 88 17.07 1.23 -5.53
N PRO A 89 17.89 0.17 -5.43
CA PRO A 89 19.33 0.32 -5.45
C PRO A 89 19.74 1.07 -6.72
N THR A 90 20.39 2.22 -6.58
CA THR A 90 21.03 2.90 -7.70
C THR A 90 22.14 1.99 -8.20
N SER A 91 21.97 1.43 -9.41
CA SER A 91 23.04 0.76 -10.15
C SER A 91 24.00 1.78 -10.73
#